data_AF-A0A2E1XQU0-F1
#
_entry.id   AF-A0A2E1XQU0-F1
#
_cell.length_a   1.000
_cell.length_b   1.000
_cell.length_c   1.000
_cell.angle_alpha   90.00
_cell.angle_beta   90.00
_cell.angle_gamma   90.00
#
_symmetry.space_group_name_H-M   'P 1'
#
loop_
_entity.id
_entity.type
_entity.pdbx_description
1 polymer ?
#
loop_
_entity_poly.entity_id
_entity_poly.type
_entity_poly.pdbx_seq_one_letter_code
_entity_poly.pdbx_strand_id
1 'polypeptide(L)'
;VAISVHTKWIGMEYPMICFNGGRPEKDGTYSKRTKYGMIGVIIHEVGHNYFPMIINSDERQWTWMDEGLNTFLQYLTEQEFEKGYPSRRGPAYKIVNYMKGDKDRISPIMTNSESIHQFGNNAYGKPATAMNILRETIMGRELFDYSFKMYSNRWMFKHPNPEDLFRSLEDASSIDLDWFWRGWFYSTDHVDISLDNIKYYRINDQNPVTNKAEKKINFTEVYNKDISNQRNKEIVTYRENDKGLEDFYTNYDPFKATPKEIKKYKEFKENLNEDEKEIINSNQHFYELKFSNIGGLVMPIILDFTFSDNSNKIIKIPAEIWKKNSSEITKVFAFDKEVVLIELDPFLETADTDRFNNFWPPKMEPSKFDLYKYRNRRDREDANPMKKKK
;
A
#
# COMPACT_ATOMS: atom_id res chain seq x y z
N VAL A 1 38.67 7.50 -20.11
CA VAL A 1 38.30 6.21 -20.72
C VAL A 1 37.98 5.26 -19.59
N ALA A 2 36.79 4.65 -19.57
CA ALA A 2 36.43 3.61 -18.60
C ALA A 2 36.38 2.26 -19.32
N ILE A 3 36.98 1.23 -18.74
CA ILE A 3 37.09 -0.11 -19.33
C ILE A 3 36.03 -1.02 -18.72
N SER A 4 35.15 -1.58 -19.54
CA SER A 4 34.17 -2.59 -19.10
C SER A 4 34.66 -3.99 -19.50
N VAL A 5 34.89 -4.85 -18.51
CA VAL A 5 35.45 -6.21 -18.69
C VAL A 5 34.39 -7.26 -18.41
N HIS A 6 34.09 -8.12 -19.38
CA HIS A 6 33.15 -9.22 -19.20
C HIS A 6 33.78 -10.37 -18.40
N THR A 7 33.23 -10.66 -17.22
CA THR A 7 33.66 -11.77 -16.37
C THR A 7 32.61 -12.89 -16.31
N LYS A 8 33.01 -14.04 -15.72
CA LYS A 8 32.12 -15.19 -15.59
C LYS A 8 30.99 -14.93 -14.59
N TRP A 9 31.27 -14.32 -13.43
CA TRP A 9 30.30 -14.24 -12.31
C TRP A 9 30.39 -12.97 -11.44
N ILE A 10 31.37 -12.11 -11.60
CA ILE A 10 31.70 -11.06 -10.61
C ILE A 10 31.28 -9.69 -11.14
N GLY A 11 30.65 -8.89 -10.28
CA GLY A 11 30.54 -7.43 -10.36
C GLY A 11 31.61 -6.80 -9.46
N MET A 12 32.37 -5.82 -9.94
CA MET A 12 33.30 -5.04 -9.11
C MET A 12 33.74 -3.75 -9.83
N GLU A 13 33.70 -2.66 -9.09
CA GLU A 13 33.87 -1.27 -9.51
C GLU A 13 35.24 -0.71 -9.11
N TYR A 14 36.30 -1.01 -9.87
CA TYR A 14 37.55 -0.27 -9.66
C TYR A 14 37.51 1.06 -10.43
N PRO A 15 38.19 2.11 -9.93
CA PRO A 15 38.34 3.35 -10.67
C PRO A 15 38.80 3.11 -12.11
N MET A 16 38.00 3.57 -13.08
CA MET A 16 38.22 3.43 -14.53
C MET A 16 38.20 2.00 -15.10
N ILE A 17 37.96 0.95 -14.30
CA ILE A 17 37.81 -0.44 -14.78
C ILE A 17 36.75 -1.21 -13.99
N CYS A 18 35.69 -1.62 -14.68
CA CYS A 18 34.58 -2.36 -14.09
C CYS A 18 34.54 -3.81 -14.59
N PHE A 19 34.39 -4.75 -13.67
CA PHE A 19 34.21 -6.17 -13.98
C PHE A 19 32.72 -6.50 -13.98
N ASN A 20 32.21 -7.04 -15.09
CA ASN A 20 30.77 -7.26 -15.31
C ASN A 20 30.47 -8.73 -15.56
N GLY A 21 29.75 -9.37 -14.64
CA GLY A 21 29.32 -10.76 -14.75
C GLY A 21 28.26 -10.96 -15.85
N GLY A 22 28.25 -12.14 -16.47
CA GLY A 22 27.24 -12.50 -17.49
C GLY A 22 27.80 -13.01 -18.81
N ARG A 23 29.00 -13.60 -18.81
CA ARG A 23 29.62 -14.16 -20.02
C ARG A 23 28.66 -15.09 -20.78
N PRO A 24 28.48 -14.90 -22.10
CA PRO A 24 27.75 -15.83 -22.95
C PRO A 24 28.33 -17.23 -22.92
N GLU A 25 27.54 -18.19 -23.37
CA GLU A 25 27.97 -19.57 -23.55
C GLU A 25 29.08 -19.68 -24.61
N LYS A 26 29.79 -20.81 -24.64
CA LYS A 26 30.89 -21.02 -25.61
C LYS A 26 30.45 -20.85 -27.07
N ASP A 27 29.17 -21.12 -27.36
CA ASP A 27 28.56 -20.98 -28.68
C ASP A 27 28.04 -19.55 -28.96
N GLY A 28 28.26 -18.59 -28.05
CA GLY A 28 27.78 -17.21 -28.16
C GLY A 28 26.32 -17.01 -27.79
N THR A 29 25.58 -18.06 -27.41
CA THR A 29 24.18 -17.94 -26.97
C THR A 29 24.08 -17.52 -25.51
N TYR A 30 22.92 -16.99 -25.10
CA TYR A 30 22.68 -16.59 -23.71
C TYR A 30 21.19 -16.62 -23.36
N SER A 31 20.89 -16.87 -22.08
CA SER A 31 19.50 -16.88 -21.60
C SER A 31 18.95 -15.46 -21.41
N LYS A 32 17.62 -15.33 -21.30
CA LYS A 32 16.97 -14.07 -20.89
C LYS A 32 17.53 -13.57 -19.55
N ARG A 33 17.75 -14.47 -18.60
CA ARG A 33 18.35 -14.16 -17.28
C ARG A 33 19.76 -13.60 -17.43
N THR A 34 20.58 -14.19 -18.29
CA THR A 34 21.94 -13.72 -18.56
C THR A 34 21.93 -12.32 -19.19
N LYS A 35 21.05 -12.07 -20.18
CA LYS A 35 20.91 -10.75 -20.83
C LYS A 35 20.64 -9.65 -19.80
N TYR A 36 19.53 -9.75 -19.06
CA TYR A 36 19.13 -8.70 -18.11
C TYR A 36 20.03 -8.67 -16.87
N GLY A 37 20.57 -9.81 -16.45
CA GLY A 37 21.56 -9.85 -15.37
C GLY A 37 22.82 -9.07 -15.72
N MET A 38 23.38 -9.29 -16.92
CA MET A 38 24.58 -8.60 -17.38
C MET A 38 24.35 -7.10 -17.56
N ILE A 39 23.22 -6.71 -18.19
CA ILE A 39 22.89 -5.28 -18.36
C ILE A 39 22.75 -4.59 -16.99
N GLY A 40 22.06 -5.23 -16.04
CA GLY A 40 21.90 -4.69 -14.69
C GLY A 40 23.22 -4.51 -13.95
N VAL A 41 24.14 -5.49 -14.05
CA VAL A 41 25.49 -5.37 -13.48
C VAL A 41 26.25 -4.21 -14.14
N ILE A 42 26.26 -4.11 -15.47
CA ILE A 42 26.92 -2.99 -16.17
C ILE A 42 26.40 -1.64 -15.69
N ILE A 43 25.08 -1.49 -15.57
CA ILE A 43 24.46 -0.25 -15.07
C ILE A 43 24.93 0.03 -13.64
N HIS A 44 24.96 -0.99 -12.78
CA HIS A 44 25.39 -0.88 -11.39
C HIS A 44 26.86 -0.46 -11.27
N GLU A 45 27.77 -1.18 -11.92
CA GLU A 45 29.21 -0.89 -11.86
C GLU A 45 29.55 0.50 -12.45
N VAL A 46 28.84 0.92 -13.50
CA VAL A 46 28.99 2.26 -14.08
C VAL A 46 28.43 3.32 -13.13
N GLY A 47 27.32 3.03 -12.45
CA GLY A 47 26.73 3.93 -11.46
C GLY A 47 27.66 4.23 -10.30
N HIS A 48 28.55 3.30 -9.95
CA HIS A 48 29.55 3.52 -8.90
C HIS A 48 30.56 4.63 -9.22
N ASN A 49 30.70 5.06 -10.49
CA ASN A 49 31.46 6.29 -10.80
C ASN A 49 30.91 7.52 -10.07
N TYR A 50 29.65 7.50 -9.63
CA TYR A 50 29.06 8.54 -8.78
C TYR A 50 29.15 8.17 -7.30
N PHE A 51 28.61 7.01 -6.92
CA PHE A 51 28.53 6.54 -5.54
C PHE A 51 29.33 5.23 -5.38
N PRO A 52 30.51 5.18 -4.74
CA PRO A 52 31.11 6.25 -3.93
C PRO A 52 32.14 7.13 -4.67
N MET A 53 32.46 6.87 -5.94
CA MET A 53 33.71 7.41 -6.52
C MET A 53 33.77 8.95 -6.62
N ILE A 54 32.63 9.63 -6.82
CA ILE A 54 32.56 11.11 -6.74
C ILE A 54 32.08 11.55 -5.35
N ILE A 55 31.16 10.81 -4.73
CA ILE A 55 30.57 11.11 -3.42
C ILE A 55 31.00 10.00 -2.46
N ASN A 56 32.11 10.22 -1.73
CA ASN A 56 32.86 9.15 -1.08
C ASN A 56 32.33 8.81 0.32
N SER A 57 31.46 7.80 0.43
CA SER A 57 30.97 7.29 1.71
C SER A 57 31.94 6.30 2.38
N ASP A 58 31.84 6.16 3.70
CA ASP A 58 32.55 5.12 4.45
C ASP A 58 31.81 3.78 4.33
N GLU A 59 32.08 3.02 3.27
CA GLU A 59 31.45 1.72 2.98
C GLU A 59 31.58 0.73 4.15
N ARG A 60 32.69 0.78 4.91
CA ARG A 60 32.94 -0.14 6.03
C ARG A 60 32.00 0.12 7.21
N GLN A 61 31.51 1.34 7.35
CA GLN A 61 30.49 1.68 8.33
C GLN A 61 29.08 1.61 7.73
N TRP A 62 28.91 2.12 6.50
CA TRP A 62 27.61 2.41 5.90
C TRP A 62 27.52 1.89 4.47
N THR A 63 27.71 0.58 4.24
CA THR A 63 27.67 -0.03 2.89
C THR A 63 26.45 0.36 2.06
N TRP A 64 25.31 0.62 2.70
CA TRP A 64 24.09 1.01 1.99
C TRP A 64 24.19 2.35 1.28
N MET A 65 25.07 3.27 1.70
CA MET A 65 25.27 4.54 1.01
C MET A 65 25.87 4.32 -0.38
N ASP A 66 26.79 3.36 -0.49
CA ASP A 66 27.40 2.94 -1.74
C ASP A 66 26.38 2.12 -2.54
N GLU A 67 25.96 1.00 -1.95
CA GLU A 67 25.23 -0.05 -2.64
C GLU A 67 23.75 0.26 -2.83
N GLY A 68 23.13 0.88 -1.84
CA GLY A 68 21.72 1.21 -1.81
C GLY A 68 21.38 2.41 -2.68
N LEU A 69 22.15 3.49 -2.60
CA LEU A 69 21.97 4.66 -3.47
C LEU A 69 22.27 4.30 -4.93
N ASN A 70 23.33 3.53 -5.17
CA ASN A 70 23.63 3.05 -6.51
C ASN A 70 22.56 2.09 -7.04
N THR A 71 22.02 1.19 -6.21
CA THR A 71 20.89 0.33 -6.60
C THR A 71 19.63 1.14 -6.95
N PHE A 72 19.37 2.25 -6.26
CA PHE A 72 18.26 3.14 -6.60
C PHE A 72 18.44 3.77 -7.99
N LEU A 73 19.62 4.31 -8.28
CA LEU A 73 19.94 4.86 -9.60
C LEU A 73 19.93 3.78 -10.69
N GLN A 74 20.46 2.59 -10.40
CA GLN A 74 20.39 1.43 -11.27
C GLN A 74 18.93 1.13 -11.64
N TYR A 75 18.02 1.10 -10.66
CA TYR A 75 16.60 0.86 -10.92
C TYR A 75 16.02 1.91 -11.89
N LEU A 76 16.29 3.20 -11.68
CA LEU A 76 15.82 4.25 -12.58
C LEU A 76 16.37 4.07 -14.00
N THR A 77 17.68 3.84 -14.14
CA THR A 77 18.33 3.63 -15.45
C THR A 77 17.81 2.38 -16.14
N GLU A 78 17.55 1.29 -15.41
CA GLU A 78 16.93 0.07 -15.96
C GLU A 78 15.54 0.35 -16.54
N GLN A 79 14.71 1.14 -15.85
CA GLN A 79 13.38 1.52 -16.33
C GLN A 79 13.41 2.48 -17.53
N GLU A 80 14.43 3.34 -17.62
CA GLU A 80 14.66 4.21 -18.78
C GLU A 80 15.23 3.44 -19.99
N PHE A 81 16.02 2.39 -19.73
CA PHE A 81 16.68 1.59 -20.77
C PHE A 81 15.67 0.77 -21.60
N GLU A 82 14.72 0.11 -20.95
CA GLU A 82 13.72 -0.73 -21.63
C GLU A 82 12.39 -0.71 -20.86
N LYS A 83 11.28 -0.38 -21.54
CA LYS A 83 9.95 -0.49 -20.93
C LYS A 83 9.69 -1.92 -20.48
N GLY A 84 9.31 -2.10 -19.22
CA GLY A 84 9.08 -3.42 -18.64
C GLY A 84 10.37 -4.18 -18.31
N TYR A 85 11.51 -3.48 -18.15
CA TYR A 85 12.74 -4.07 -17.67
C TYR A 85 12.49 -4.82 -16.35
N PRO A 86 12.94 -6.08 -16.22
CA PRO A 86 12.64 -6.93 -15.06
C PRO A 86 13.56 -6.62 -13.88
N SER A 87 13.53 -5.38 -13.38
CA SER A 87 14.33 -4.93 -12.24
C SER A 87 14.05 -5.79 -11.02
N ARG A 88 15.07 -6.07 -10.20
CA ARG A 88 14.92 -6.93 -9.02
C ARG A 88 14.59 -6.17 -7.75
N ARG A 89 14.87 -4.87 -7.71
CA ARG A 89 14.73 -3.95 -6.58
C ARG A 89 14.09 -2.63 -7.06
N GLY A 90 13.73 -1.73 -6.14
CA GLY A 90 13.07 -0.44 -6.43
C GLY A 90 11.61 -0.41 -5.97
N PRO A 91 10.67 -1.05 -6.68
CA PRO A 91 9.25 -1.02 -6.31
C PRO A 91 8.99 -1.56 -4.90
N ALA A 92 8.07 -0.92 -4.18
CA ALA A 92 7.80 -1.18 -2.77
C ALA A 92 7.36 -2.64 -2.51
N TYR A 93 6.46 -3.20 -3.34
CA TYR A 93 6.02 -4.59 -3.19
C TYR A 93 7.14 -5.65 -3.25
N LYS A 94 8.31 -5.34 -3.83
CA LYS A 94 9.42 -6.31 -3.94
C LYS A 94 10.17 -6.51 -2.62
N ILE A 95 10.09 -5.55 -1.68
CA ILE A 95 10.77 -5.67 -0.38
C ILE A 95 9.92 -6.38 0.68
N VAL A 96 8.62 -6.59 0.43
CA VAL A 96 7.65 -7.14 1.38
C VAL A 96 8.11 -8.44 2.04
N ASN A 97 8.59 -9.42 1.27
CA ASN A 97 9.04 -10.70 1.83
C ASN A 97 10.23 -10.57 2.78
N TYR A 98 11.11 -9.58 2.54
CA TYR A 98 12.19 -9.28 3.45
C TYR A 98 11.66 -8.62 4.72
N MET A 99 10.80 -7.60 4.58
CA MET A 99 10.24 -6.83 5.70
C MET A 99 9.37 -7.69 6.63
N LYS A 100 8.62 -8.65 6.08
CA LYS A 100 7.82 -9.65 6.84
C LYS A 100 8.67 -10.73 7.50
N GLY A 101 9.95 -10.83 7.16
CA GLY A 101 10.83 -11.87 7.68
C GLY A 101 11.02 -11.80 9.19
N ASP A 102 11.62 -12.87 9.72
CA ASP A 102 11.99 -12.99 11.12
C ASP A 102 12.91 -11.84 11.56
N LYS A 103 12.48 -11.08 12.57
CA LYS A 103 13.17 -9.87 13.05
C LYS A 103 14.52 -10.20 13.68
N ASP A 104 14.70 -11.40 14.21
CA ASP A 104 15.99 -11.88 14.75
C ASP A 104 17.04 -12.09 13.65
N ARG A 105 16.61 -12.10 12.37
CA ARG A 105 17.47 -12.31 11.19
C ARG A 105 17.46 -11.12 10.23
N ILE A 106 17.08 -9.96 10.73
CA ILE A 106 17.03 -8.69 10.01
C ILE A 106 17.74 -7.65 10.86
N SER A 107 18.61 -6.86 10.23
CA SER A 107 19.28 -5.75 10.89
C SER A 107 18.66 -4.42 10.42
N PRO A 108 18.66 -3.35 11.24
CA PRO A 108 18.46 -1.99 10.74
C PRO A 108 19.43 -1.66 9.62
N ILE A 109 19.09 -0.74 8.71
CA ILE A 109 20.01 -0.28 7.65
C ILE A 109 21.24 0.39 8.28
N MET A 110 21.02 1.13 9.38
CA MET A 110 22.06 1.80 10.17
C MET A 110 22.81 0.81 11.09
N THR A 111 23.16 -0.36 10.58
CA THR A 111 24.00 -1.36 11.27
C THR A 111 25.37 -1.37 10.61
N ASN A 112 26.43 -1.52 11.40
CA ASN A 112 27.78 -1.68 10.86
C ASN A 112 27.84 -2.86 9.87
N SER A 113 28.55 -2.64 8.76
CA SER A 113 28.60 -3.54 7.60
C SER A 113 28.99 -4.99 7.92
N GLU A 114 29.87 -5.22 8.91
CA GLU A 114 30.30 -6.57 9.30
C GLU A 114 29.22 -7.36 10.06
N SER A 115 28.22 -6.68 10.61
CA SER A 115 27.16 -7.26 11.44
C SER A 115 25.82 -7.41 10.71
N ILE A 116 25.76 -7.09 9.42
CA ILE A 116 24.51 -7.09 8.66
C ILE A 116 24.01 -8.51 8.40
N HIS A 117 22.78 -8.80 8.85
CA HIS A 117 22.01 -9.95 8.37
C HIS A 117 21.39 -9.66 7.00
N GLN A 118 21.34 -10.68 6.15
CA GLN A 118 20.76 -10.59 4.80
C GLN A 118 21.31 -9.42 3.98
N PHE A 119 22.64 -9.34 3.88
CA PHE A 119 23.40 -8.27 3.23
C PHE A 119 22.75 -7.74 1.93
N GLY A 120 22.36 -8.62 1.01
CA GLY A 120 21.72 -8.21 -0.25
C GLY A 120 20.39 -7.46 -0.11
N ASN A 121 19.60 -7.70 0.94
CA ASN A 121 18.37 -6.96 1.20
C ASN A 121 18.64 -5.69 2.00
N ASN A 122 19.51 -5.76 3.00
CA ASN A 122 19.82 -4.62 3.88
C ASN A 122 20.66 -3.54 3.18
N ALA A 123 21.76 -3.91 2.52
CA ALA A 123 22.67 -2.96 1.89
C ALA A 123 22.16 -2.42 0.55
N TYR A 124 21.32 -3.18 -0.17
CA TYR A 124 20.88 -2.80 -1.52
C TYR A 124 19.35 -2.64 -1.62
N GLY A 125 18.59 -3.66 -1.20
CA GLY A 125 17.15 -3.76 -1.46
C GLY A 125 16.32 -2.71 -0.73
N LYS A 126 16.36 -2.74 0.61
CA LYS A 126 15.56 -1.85 1.46
C LYS A 126 15.92 -0.37 1.25
N PRO A 127 17.20 0.06 1.16
CA PRO A 127 17.53 1.44 0.89
C PRO A 127 17.05 1.92 -0.50
N ALA A 128 17.23 1.10 -1.54
CA ALA A 128 16.76 1.47 -2.88
C ALA A 128 15.23 1.58 -2.95
N THR A 129 14.52 0.68 -2.26
CA THR A 129 13.07 0.78 -2.10
C THR A 129 12.66 2.00 -1.30
N ALA A 130 13.36 2.33 -0.20
CA ALA A 130 13.09 3.53 0.58
C ALA A 130 13.24 4.81 -0.26
N MET A 131 14.32 4.93 -1.05
CA MET A 131 14.50 6.06 -1.98
C MET A 131 13.38 6.14 -3.02
N ASN A 132 12.96 4.98 -3.57
CA ASN A 132 11.88 4.96 -4.54
C ASN A 132 10.52 5.33 -3.91
N ILE A 133 10.26 4.98 -2.66
CA ILE A 133 9.05 5.39 -1.93
C ILE A 133 9.08 6.91 -1.66
N LEU A 134 10.22 7.45 -1.25
CA LEU A 134 10.38 8.90 -1.10
C LEU A 134 10.06 9.62 -2.42
N ARG A 135 10.57 9.11 -3.54
CA ARG A 135 10.38 9.68 -4.86
C ARG A 135 8.95 9.57 -5.39
N GLU A 136 8.33 8.40 -5.29
CA GLU A 136 7.04 8.14 -5.96
C GLU A 136 5.83 8.48 -5.07
N THR A 137 5.97 8.37 -3.74
CA THR A 137 4.83 8.39 -2.82
C THR A 137 4.85 9.56 -1.85
N ILE A 138 6.01 9.94 -1.30
CA ILE A 138 6.10 10.93 -0.22
C ILE A 138 6.36 12.35 -0.77
N MET A 139 7.44 12.52 -1.53
CA MET A 139 7.91 13.84 -2.00
C MET A 139 7.43 14.17 -3.42
N GLY A 140 7.21 13.13 -4.23
CA GLY A 140 7.01 13.27 -5.67
C GLY A 140 8.32 13.45 -6.43
N ARG A 141 8.30 13.10 -7.72
CA ARG A 141 9.51 12.97 -8.56
C ARG A 141 10.30 14.26 -8.66
N GLU A 142 9.64 15.38 -8.95
CA GLU A 142 10.33 16.66 -9.17
C GLU A 142 11.09 17.13 -7.94
N LEU A 143 10.43 17.09 -6.77
CA LEU A 143 11.02 17.54 -5.52
C LEU A 143 12.10 16.58 -5.02
N PHE A 144 11.88 15.28 -5.14
CA PHE A 144 12.89 14.28 -4.81
C PHE A 144 14.13 14.42 -5.70
N ASP A 145 13.95 14.47 -7.02
CA ASP A 145 15.06 14.54 -7.99
C ASP A 145 15.86 15.84 -7.80
N TYR A 146 15.18 16.96 -7.51
CA TYR A 146 15.84 18.21 -7.12
C TYR A 146 16.66 18.05 -5.83
N SER A 147 16.08 17.48 -4.78
CA SER A 147 16.72 17.33 -3.48
C SER A 147 17.90 16.37 -3.51
N PHE A 148 17.77 15.26 -4.23
CA PHE A 148 18.84 14.26 -4.42
C PHE A 148 19.99 14.82 -5.26
N LYS A 149 19.69 15.66 -6.26
CA LYS A 149 20.70 16.41 -7.01
C LYS A 149 21.42 17.43 -6.12
N MET A 150 20.70 18.11 -5.23
CA MET A 150 21.30 19.04 -4.27
C MET A 150 22.25 18.34 -3.30
N TYR A 151 21.88 17.17 -2.77
CA TYR A 151 22.79 16.31 -2.00
C TYR A 151 24.06 16.00 -2.80
N SER A 152 23.89 15.47 -4.02
CA SER A 152 25.02 15.11 -4.88
C SER A 152 25.98 16.27 -5.14
N ASN A 153 25.47 17.46 -5.41
CA ASN A 153 26.29 18.66 -5.64
C ASN A 153 26.97 19.18 -4.35
N ARG A 154 26.32 19.07 -3.19
CA ARG A 154 26.91 19.51 -1.91
C ARG A 154 28.09 18.65 -1.51
N TRP A 155 28.02 17.36 -1.82
CA TRP A 155 28.93 16.33 -1.32
C TRP A 155 29.86 15.74 -2.38
N MET A 156 29.82 16.22 -3.63
CA MET A 156 30.82 15.87 -4.62
C MET A 156 32.24 16.18 -4.10
N PHE A 157 33.13 15.20 -4.23
CA PHE A 157 34.50 15.21 -3.74
C PHE A 157 34.66 15.39 -2.22
N LYS A 158 33.65 15.00 -1.44
CA LYS A 158 33.65 15.00 0.04
C LYS A 158 33.24 13.64 0.59
N HIS A 159 33.23 13.53 1.92
CA HIS A 159 32.88 12.32 2.66
C HIS A 159 31.61 12.52 3.51
N PRO A 160 30.41 12.34 2.95
CA PRO A 160 29.17 12.45 3.71
C PRO A 160 28.95 11.26 4.65
N ASN A 161 28.34 11.54 5.80
CA ASN A 161 27.69 10.53 6.64
C ASN A 161 26.21 10.37 6.24
N PRO A 162 25.53 9.30 6.68
CA PRO A 162 24.08 9.13 6.49
C PRO A 162 23.24 10.37 6.80
N GLU A 163 23.53 11.06 7.91
CA GLU A 163 22.80 12.24 8.36
C GLU A 163 22.93 13.41 7.38
N ASP A 164 24.01 13.46 6.61
CA ASP A 164 24.19 14.49 5.59
C ASP A 164 23.27 14.30 4.39
N LEU A 165 22.98 13.05 4.01
CA LEU A 165 21.93 12.73 3.03
C LEU A 165 20.55 13.14 3.59
N PHE A 166 20.23 12.71 4.81
CA PHE A 166 18.92 12.95 5.42
C PHE A 166 18.63 14.46 5.49
N ARG A 167 19.57 15.23 6.04
CA ARG A 167 19.45 16.70 6.14
C ARG A 167 19.43 17.37 4.77
N SER A 168 20.21 16.90 3.80
CA SER A 168 20.17 17.46 2.45
C SER A 168 18.82 17.28 1.79
N LEU A 169 18.16 16.13 1.98
CA LEU A 169 16.83 15.88 1.42
C LEU A 169 15.75 16.72 2.13
N GLU A 170 15.80 16.84 3.45
CA GLU A 170 14.86 17.65 4.23
C GLU A 170 15.02 19.14 3.95
N ASP A 171 16.25 19.66 3.97
CA ASP A 171 16.56 21.08 3.71
C ASP A 171 16.14 21.51 2.30
N ALA A 172 16.42 20.67 1.29
CA ALA A 172 16.06 20.99 -0.09
C ALA A 172 14.56 20.86 -0.39
N SER A 173 13.85 19.99 0.34
CA SER A 173 12.42 19.73 0.12
C SER A 173 11.48 20.48 1.05
N SER A 174 11.98 20.96 2.20
CA SER A 174 11.17 21.46 3.32
C SER A 174 10.13 20.46 3.85
N ILE A 175 10.34 19.15 3.62
CA ILE A 175 9.51 18.07 4.16
C ILE A 175 10.20 17.47 5.38
N ASP A 176 9.44 17.26 6.45
CA ASP A 176 9.86 16.53 7.65
C ASP A 176 9.88 15.02 7.36
N LEU A 177 11.09 14.45 7.29
CA LEU A 177 11.33 13.04 6.95
C LEU A 177 11.88 12.25 8.15
N ASP A 178 11.99 12.84 9.34
CA ASP A 178 12.51 12.21 10.56
C ASP A 178 11.81 10.88 10.86
N TRP A 179 10.48 10.85 10.71
CA TRP A 179 9.66 9.65 10.90
C TRP A 179 10.03 8.55 9.89
N PHE A 180 10.32 8.93 8.65
CA PHE A 180 10.66 8.01 7.58
C PHE A 180 12.05 7.43 7.80
N TRP A 181 13.04 8.28 8.11
CA TRP A 181 14.40 7.84 8.42
C TRP A 181 14.41 6.90 9.63
N ARG A 182 13.75 7.30 10.74
CA ARG A 182 13.66 6.48 11.94
C ARG A 182 13.07 5.10 11.65
N GLY A 183 11.96 5.03 10.93
CA GLY A 183 11.30 3.78 10.60
C GLY A 183 12.10 2.91 9.63
N TRP A 184 12.44 3.47 8.46
CA TRP A 184 13.07 2.68 7.39
C TRP A 184 14.54 2.36 7.65
N PHE A 185 15.29 3.24 8.32
CA PHE A 185 16.74 3.11 8.45
C PHE A 185 17.19 2.61 9.82
N TYR A 186 16.53 3.05 10.90
CA TYR A 186 16.94 2.74 12.27
C TYR A 186 16.15 1.61 12.93
N SER A 187 15.06 1.11 12.32
CA SER A 187 14.30 -0.01 12.86
C SER A 187 14.20 -1.22 11.92
N THR A 188 13.82 -2.35 12.50
CA THR A 188 13.49 -3.60 11.81
C THR A 188 11.99 -3.77 11.60
N ASP A 189 11.21 -2.74 11.91
CA ASP A 189 9.76 -2.75 11.74
C ASP A 189 9.39 -2.89 10.26
N HIS A 190 8.10 -3.09 10.00
CA HIS A 190 7.55 -3.27 8.67
C HIS A 190 6.24 -2.52 8.51
N VAL A 191 5.80 -2.35 7.27
CA VAL A 191 4.51 -1.73 6.99
C VAL A 191 3.47 -2.83 7.04
N ASP A 192 2.52 -2.69 7.95
CA ASP A 192 1.29 -3.49 8.03
C ASP A 192 0.24 -2.56 8.64
N ILE A 193 -0.57 -1.96 7.76
CA ILE A 193 -1.65 -1.06 8.14
C ILE A 193 -2.95 -1.79 7.85
N SER A 194 -3.72 -2.09 8.89
CA SER A 194 -5.02 -2.74 8.74
C SER A 194 -6.14 -1.73 8.58
N LEU A 195 -7.12 -2.07 7.73
CA LEU A 195 -8.44 -1.45 7.69
C LEU A 195 -9.38 -2.26 8.60
N ASP A 196 -9.56 -1.83 9.84
CA ASP A 196 -10.19 -2.65 10.89
C ASP A 196 -11.72 -2.64 10.85
N ASN A 197 -12.30 -1.44 10.93
CA ASN A 197 -13.73 -1.27 11.10
C ASN A 197 -14.21 -0.06 10.30
N ILE A 198 -15.35 -0.25 9.63
CA ILE A 198 -16.04 0.78 8.87
C ILE A 198 -17.44 0.92 9.42
N LYS A 199 -17.71 2.10 9.96
CA LYS A 199 -19.06 2.47 10.36
C LYS A 199 -19.65 3.36 9.28
N TYR A 200 -20.75 2.90 8.73
CA TYR A 200 -21.53 3.63 7.75
C TYR A 200 -22.66 4.38 8.45
N TYR A 201 -22.75 5.67 8.20
CA TYR A 201 -23.79 6.55 8.72
C TYR A 201 -24.48 7.28 7.57
N ARG A 202 -25.81 7.39 7.68
CA ARG A 202 -26.61 8.34 6.91
C ARG A 202 -27.21 9.35 7.87
N ILE A 203 -27.32 10.58 7.42
CA ILE A 203 -28.11 11.58 8.14
C ILE A 203 -29.57 11.11 8.09
N ASN A 204 -30.16 10.92 9.27
CA ASN A 204 -31.59 10.66 9.37
C ASN A 204 -32.32 12.01 9.27
N ASP A 205 -33.08 12.20 8.19
CA ASP A 205 -33.89 13.40 7.96
C ASP A 205 -35.05 13.56 8.97
N GLN A 206 -35.21 12.63 9.91
CA GLN A 206 -36.31 12.51 10.88
C GLN A 206 -37.70 12.49 10.23
N ASN A 207 -37.79 12.23 8.94
CA ASN A 207 -39.08 12.20 8.25
C ASN A 207 -39.84 10.92 8.67
N PRO A 208 -41.02 11.04 9.29
CA PRO A 208 -41.74 9.90 9.84
C PRO A 208 -42.27 8.95 8.75
N VAL A 209 -42.42 9.44 7.51
CA VAL A 209 -42.89 8.63 6.38
C VAL A 209 -41.78 7.70 5.89
N THR A 210 -40.59 8.23 5.62
CA THR A 210 -39.43 7.46 5.16
C THR A 210 -38.94 6.50 6.25
N ASN A 211 -38.75 7.00 7.48
CA ASN A 211 -38.28 6.19 8.60
C ASN A 211 -39.19 5.00 8.91
N LYS A 212 -40.52 5.18 8.87
CA LYS A 212 -41.45 4.06 9.14
C LYS A 212 -41.52 3.08 7.96
N ALA A 213 -41.38 3.56 6.73
CA ALA A 213 -41.28 2.70 5.55
C ALA A 213 -40.01 1.82 5.63
N GLU A 214 -38.85 2.39 5.97
CA GLU A 214 -37.61 1.65 6.20
C GLU A 214 -37.76 0.62 7.32
N LYS A 215 -38.37 1.00 8.45
CA LYS A 215 -38.68 0.06 9.54
C LYS A 215 -39.58 -1.10 9.09
N LYS A 216 -40.55 -0.85 8.20
CA LYS A 216 -41.41 -1.89 7.63
C LYS A 216 -40.62 -2.86 6.76
N ILE A 217 -39.73 -2.34 5.91
CA ILE A 217 -38.85 -3.14 5.05
C ILE A 217 -37.95 -4.03 5.92
N ASN A 218 -37.26 -3.45 6.90
CA ASN A 218 -36.39 -4.18 7.83
C ASN A 218 -37.16 -5.24 8.62
N PHE A 219 -38.35 -4.90 9.15
CA PHE A 219 -39.20 -5.86 9.84
C PHE A 219 -39.60 -7.03 8.93
N THR A 220 -40.01 -6.75 7.69
CA THR A 220 -40.43 -7.77 6.72
C THR A 220 -39.26 -8.67 6.32
N GLU A 221 -38.07 -8.10 6.13
CA GLU A 221 -36.86 -8.86 5.83
C GLU A 221 -36.49 -9.81 6.98
N VAL A 222 -36.48 -9.32 8.22
CA VAL A 222 -36.22 -10.14 9.42
C VAL A 222 -37.29 -11.20 9.59
N TYR A 223 -38.57 -10.83 9.46
CA TYR A 223 -39.70 -11.75 9.56
C TYR A 223 -39.57 -12.90 8.55
N ASN A 224 -39.20 -12.60 7.30
CA ASN A 224 -39.02 -13.60 6.26
C ASN A 224 -37.77 -14.47 6.44
N LYS A 225 -36.69 -13.93 7.04
CA LYS A 225 -35.47 -14.71 7.34
C LYS A 225 -35.63 -15.60 8.57
N ASP A 226 -36.53 -15.26 9.48
CA ASP A 226 -36.77 -16.05 10.69
C ASP A 226 -37.30 -17.46 10.36
N ILE A 227 -36.60 -18.46 10.89
CA ILE A 227 -36.88 -19.87 10.59
C ILE A 227 -38.25 -20.31 11.12
N SER A 228 -38.69 -19.74 12.24
CA SER A 228 -39.99 -20.07 12.83
C SER A 228 -41.11 -19.55 11.96
N ASN A 229 -41.02 -18.29 11.50
CA ASN A 229 -41.99 -17.71 10.58
C ASN A 229 -42.03 -18.46 9.23
N GLN A 230 -40.89 -18.92 8.71
CA GLN A 230 -40.86 -19.74 7.49
C GLN A 230 -41.60 -21.07 7.66
N ARG A 231 -41.38 -21.77 8.78
CA ARG A 231 -42.03 -23.06 9.08
C ARG A 231 -43.50 -22.92 9.45
N ASN A 232 -43.85 -21.83 10.14
CA ASN A 232 -45.21 -21.57 10.61
C ASN A 232 -46.16 -21.12 9.49
N LYS A 233 -45.68 -20.94 8.24
CA LYS A 233 -46.53 -20.59 7.08
C LYS A 233 -47.66 -21.57 6.83
N GLU A 234 -47.50 -22.84 7.19
CA GLU A 234 -48.49 -23.90 6.99
C GLU A 234 -49.44 -24.06 8.20
N ILE A 235 -49.19 -23.35 9.31
CA ILE A 235 -50.04 -23.42 10.48
C ILE A 235 -51.27 -22.55 10.24
N VAL A 236 -52.45 -23.18 10.26
CA VAL A 236 -53.72 -22.46 10.29
C VAL A 236 -53.90 -21.85 11.68
N THR A 237 -54.02 -20.53 11.75
CA THR A 237 -54.15 -19.82 13.02
C THR A 237 -55.60 -19.79 13.51
N TYR A 238 -55.80 -19.67 14.83
CA TYR A 238 -57.15 -19.54 15.39
C TYR A 238 -57.92 -18.32 14.82
N ARG A 239 -57.22 -17.24 14.45
CA ARG A 239 -57.82 -16.07 13.79
C ARG A 239 -58.32 -16.36 12.38
N GLU A 240 -57.67 -17.26 11.65
CA GLU A 240 -58.14 -17.68 10.32
C GLU A 240 -59.42 -18.51 10.42
N ASN A 241 -59.59 -19.26 11.52
CA ASN A 241 -60.79 -20.05 11.80
C ASN A 241 -61.94 -19.22 12.40
N ASP A 242 -61.65 -18.20 13.22
CA ASP A 242 -62.65 -17.35 13.87
C ASP A 242 -62.33 -15.85 13.72
N LYS A 243 -63.11 -15.19 12.85
CA LYS A 243 -63.00 -13.74 12.61
C LYS A 243 -63.46 -12.89 13.79
N GLY A 244 -64.16 -13.46 14.78
CA GLY A 244 -64.51 -12.77 16.03
C GLY A 244 -63.29 -12.43 16.91
N LEU A 245 -62.13 -13.01 16.60
CA LEU A 245 -60.84 -12.74 17.26
C LEU A 245 -60.05 -11.58 16.63
N GLU A 246 -60.59 -10.92 15.60
CA GLU A 246 -60.02 -9.71 15.01
C GLU A 246 -60.29 -8.49 15.90
N ASP A 247 -59.28 -7.68 16.12
CA ASP A 247 -59.35 -6.44 16.89
C ASP A 247 -58.74 -5.27 16.12
N PHE A 248 -58.68 -4.09 16.76
CA PHE A 248 -58.06 -2.91 16.17
C PHE A 248 -56.62 -3.19 15.69
N TYR A 249 -55.82 -3.92 16.47
CA TYR A 249 -54.42 -4.20 16.16
C TYR A 249 -54.23 -5.21 15.05
N THR A 250 -55.28 -5.94 14.68
CA THR A 250 -55.26 -6.90 13.58
C THR A 250 -55.15 -6.20 12.22
N ASN A 251 -55.79 -5.04 12.06
CA ASN A 251 -55.78 -4.25 10.83
C ASN A 251 -54.99 -2.92 10.94
N TYR A 252 -54.48 -2.60 12.13
CA TYR A 252 -53.66 -1.42 12.37
C TYR A 252 -52.30 -1.55 11.67
N ASP A 253 -51.91 -0.56 10.86
CA ASP A 253 -50.56 -0.49 10.29
C ASP A 253 -49.65 0.35 11.20
N PRO A 254 -48.80 -0.27 12.05
CA PRO A 254 -47.89 0.46 12.92
C PRO A 254 -46.81 1.24 12.14
N PHE A 255 -46.62 0.92 10.86
CA PHE A 255 -45.65 1.58 9.98
C PHE A 255 -46.26 2.72 9.16
N LYS A 256 -47.54 3.04 9.35
CA LYS A 256 -48.14 4.23 8.74
C LYS A 256 -47.81 5.47 9.58
N ALA A 257 -47.26 6.51 8.94
CA ALA A 257 -47.03 7.79 9.58
C ALA A 257 -48.36 8.46 9.97
N THR A 258 -48.45 8.92 11.21
CA THR A 258 -49.65 9.60 11.72
C THR A 258 -49.64 11.07 11.32
N PRO A 259 -50.82 11.71 11.18
CA PRO A 259 -50.89 13.14 10.89
C PRO A 259 -50.15 14.02 11.92
N LYS A 260 -50.14 13.60 13.19
CA LYS A 260 -49.43 14.29 14.29
C LYS A 260 -47.92 14.27 14.10
N GLU A 261 -47.35 13.14 13.68
CA GLU A 261 -45.91 13.01 13.40
C GLU A 261 -45.51 13.84 12.18
N ILE A 262 -46.33 13.81 11.12
CA ILE A 262 -46.09 14.61 9.91
C ILE A 262 -46.11 16.11 10.24
N LYS A 263 -47.04 16.55 11.08
CA LYS A 263 -47.12 17.95 11.53
C LYS A 263 -45.86 18.36 12.31
N LYS A 264 -45.43 17.55 13.28
CA LYS A 264 -44.19 17.79 14.04
C LYS A 264 -42.96 17.86 13.15
N TYR A 265 -42.87 17.02 12.14
CA TYR A 265 -41.75 17.04 11.20
C TYR A 265 -41.71 18.34 10.36
N LYS A 266 -42.87 18.86 9.95
CA LYS A 266 -42.94 20.16 9.26
C LYS A 266 -42.45 21.29 10.16
N GLU A 267 -42.92 21.35 11.41
CA GLU A 267 -42.48 22.34 12.40
C GLU A 267 -40.97 22.22 12.68
N PHE A 268 -40.44 20.99 12.77
CA PHE A 268 -39.00 20.76 12.89
C PHE A 268 -38.22 21.34 11.70
N LYS A 269 -38.67 21.08 10.47
CA LYS A 269 -38.00 21.56 9.26
C LYS A 269 -38.01 23.08 9.11
N GLU A 270 -39.06 23.74 9.58
CA GLU A 270 -39.20 25.21 9.57
C GLU A 270 -38.25 25.90 10.56
N ASN A 271 -37.88 25.21 11.65
CA ASN A 271 -37.00 25.75 12.69
C ASN A 271 -35.49 25.57 12.43
N LEU A 272 -35.11 24.86 11.37
CA LEU A 272 -33.70 24.67 11.01
C LEU A 272 -33.13 25.95 10.38
N ASN A 273 -31.85 26.21 10.63
CA ASN A 273 -31.12 27.25 9.90
C ASN A 273 -30.75 26.78 8.48
N GLU A 274 -30.22 27.67 7.64
CA GLU A 274 -29.92 27.35 6.23
C GLU A 274 -28.81 26.27 6.10
N ASP A 275 -27.77 26.32 6.94
CA ASP A 275 -26.68 25.33 6.94
C ASP A 275 -27.20 23.93 7.34
N GLU A 276 -28.08 23.84 8.33
CA GLU A 276 -28.71 22.60 8.78
C GLU A 276 -29.65 22.02 7.73
N LYS A 277 -30.38 22.89 6.99
CA LYS A 277 -31.22 22.48 5.87
C LYS A 277 -30.38 21.90 4.74
N GLU A 278 -29.24 22.51 4.41
CA GLU A 278 -28.32 21.98 3.40
C GLU A 278 -27.79 20.60 3.81
N ILE A 279 -27.37 20.42 5.06
CA ILE A 279 -26.85 19.15 5.58
C ILE A 279 -27.92 18.05 5.56
N ILE A 280 -29.17 18.33 5.95
CA ILE A 280 -30.25 17.35 5.92
C ILE A 280 -30.66 17.00 4.48
N ASN A 281 -30.62 17.97 3.57
CA ASN A 281 -30.94 17.73 2.16
C ASN A 281 -29.81 17.06 1.37
N SER A 282 -28.57 17.08 1.85
CA SER A 282 -27.41 16.57 1.11
C SER A 282 -27.40 15.05 0.93
N ASN A 283 -28.23 14.31 1.69
CA ASN A 283 -28.33 12.84 1.68
C ASN A 283 -26.95 12.14 1.64
N GLN A 284 -25.96 12.74 2.29
CA GLN A 284 -24.58 12.27 2.25
C GLN A 284 -24.39 10.95 2.99
N HIS A 285 -23.48 10.17 2.46
CA HIS A 285 -23.00 8.90 2.97
C HIS A 285 -21.71 9.16 3.75
N PHE A 286 -21.74 8.91 5.06
CA PHE A 286 -20.59 9.09 5.94
C PHE A 286 -19.98 7.74 6.29
N TYR A 287 -18.66 7.67 6.22
CA TYR A 287 -17.88 6.47 6.52
C TYR A 287 -16.80 6.81 7.53
N GLU A 288 -16.90 6.26 8.74
CA GLU A 288 -15.83 6.30 9.74
C GLU A 288 -14.96 5.05 9.56
N LEU A 289 -13.72 5.25 9.12
CA LEU A 289 -12.73 4.20 8.92
C LEU A 289 -11.75 4.22 10.10
N LYS A 290 -11.57 3.07 10.75
CA LYS A 290 -10.50 2.84 11.74
C LYS A 290 -9.34 2.11 11.07
N PHE A 291 -8.12 2.58 11.33
CA PHE A 291 -6.89 1.95 10.89
C PHE A 291 -5.98 1.64 12.08
N SER A 292 -5.30 0.51 12.03
CA SER A 292 -4.25 0.15 12.99
C SER A 292 -2.92 -0.07 12.29
N ASN A 293 -1.84 0.43 12.89
CA ASN A 293 -0.46 0.18 12.48
C ASN A 293 0.07 -1.02 13.27
N ILE A 294 -0.02 -2.19 12.66
CA ILE A 294 0.41 -3.47 13.25
C ILE A 294 1.92 -3.63 13.09
N GLY A 295 2.44 -3.22 11.93
CA GLY A 295 3.82 -3.50 11.54
C GLY A 295 4.87 -2.60 12.21
N GLY A 296 4.43 -1.48 12.79
CA GLY A 296 5.24 -0.48 13.49
C GLY A 296 5.65 0.71 12.60
N LEU A 297 5.78 0.50 11.28
CA LEU A 297 6.12 1.59 10.36
C LEU A 297 4.88 2.40 9.97
N VAL A 298 4.90 3.68 10.34
CA VAL A 298 3.93 4.66 9.84
C VAL A 298 4.20 4.94 8.36
N MET A 299 3.13 5.02 7.57
CA MET A 299 3.15 5.36 6.15
C MET A 299 1.91 6.22 5.80
N PRO A 300 1.93 6.95 4.67
CA PRO A 300 0.72 7.57 4.12
C PRO A 300 -0.39 6.54 3.91
N ILE A 301 -1.63 6.95 4.14
CA ILE A 301 -2.81 6.10 3.91
C ILE A 301 -3.37 6.44 2.53
N ILE A 302 -3.30 5.48 1.61
CA ILE A 302 -3.75 5.63 0.22
C ILE A 302 -4.98 4.74 0.04
N LEU A 303 -6.13 5.34 -0.24
CA LEU A 303 -7.41 4.65 -0.34
C LEU A 303 -7.97 4.80 -1.74
N ASP A 304 -8.43 3.71 -2.35
CA ASP A 304 -9.36 3.74 -3.48
C ASP A 304 -10.77 3.39 -3.01
N PHE A 305 -11.69 4.32 -3.24
CA PHE A 305 -13.12 4.14 -2.97
C PHE A 305 -13.84 3.85 -4.29
N THR A 306 -14.40 2.65 -4.43
CA THR A 306 -15.32 2.33 -5.53
C THR A 306 -16.75 2.58 -5.08
N PHE A 307 -17.50 3.31 -5.88
CA PHE A 307 -18.90 3.64 -5.63
C PHE A 307 -19.86 2.67 -6.34
N SER A 308 -21.13 2.70 -5.95
CA SER A 308 -22.19 1.83 -6.51
C SER A 308 -22.43 2.00 -8.01
N ASP A 309 -21.99 3.11 -8.61
CA ASP A 309 -22.04 3.35 -10.06
C ASP A 309 -20.75 2.93 -10.80
N ASN A 310 -19.84 2.23 -10.13
CA ASN A 310 -18.51 1.82 -10.60
C ASN A 310 -17.53 2.99 -10.84
N SER A 311 -17.85 4.21 -10.42
CA SER A 311 -16.84 5.27 -10.36
C SER A 311 -15.87 5.04 -9.19
N ASN A 312 -14.63 5.51 -9.34
CA ASN A 312 -13.59 5.38 -8.31
C ASN A 312 -13.09 6.76 -7.85
N LYS A 313 -12.66 6.86 -6.60
CA LYS A 313 -12.00 8.06 -6.06
C LYS A 313 -10.84 7.66 -5.17
N ILE A 314 -9.65 8.14 -5.54
CA ILE A 314 -8.43 7.94 -4.78
C ILE A 314 -8.27 9.09 -3.78
N ILE A 315 -8.00 8.76 -2.52
CA ILE A 315 -7.65 9.73 -1.49
C ILE A 315 -6.30 9.33 -0.89
N LYS A 316 -5.34 10.25 -0.93
CA LYS A 316 -4.03 10.12 -0.29
C LYS A 316 -4.00 10.97 0.97
N ILE A 317 -3.72 10.34 2.11
CA ILE A 317 -3.56 11.00 3.40
C ILE A 317 -2.09 10.93 3.80
N PRO A 318 -1.43 12.06 4.06
CA PRO A 318 -0.03 12.09 4.49
C PRO A 318 0.23 11.32 5.80
N ALA A 319 1.48 10.89 6.01
CA ALA A 319 1.87 10.11 7.19
C ALA A 319 1.70 10.88 8.52
N GLU A 320 1.55 12.20 8.46
CA GLU A 320 1.31 13.08 9.60
C GLU A 320 0.00 12.77 10.33
N ILE A 321 -0.92 12.02 9.73
CA ILE A 321 -2.12 11.53 10.43
C ILE A 321 -1.77 10.71 11.68
N TRP A 322 -0.59 10.07 11.69
CA TRP A 322 -0.09 9.27 12.81
C TRP A 322 0.59 10.08 13.92
N LYS A 323 0.75 11.41 13.79
CA LYS A 323 1.53 12.24 14.74
C LYS A 323 1.02 12.21 16.19
N LYS A 324 -0.30 12.09 16.40
CA LYS A 324 -0.89 12.03 17.76
C LYS A 324 -1.00 10.62 18.31
N ASN A 325 -1.16 9.63 17.44
CA ASN A 325 -1.25 8.22 17.79
C ASN A 325 -0.69 7.42 16.62
N SER A 326 0.44 6.75 16.84
CA SER A 326 1.13 5.96 15.83
C SER A 326 0.61 4.53 15.72
N SER A 327 -0.25 4.09 16.64
CA SER A 327 -0.80 2.73 16.68
C SER A 327 -2.18 2.65 16.04
N GLU A 328 -3.05 3.63 16.29
CA GLU A 328 -4.42 3.63 15.77
C GLU A 328 -4.88 5.03 15.39
N ILE A 329 -5.60 5.14 14.28
CA ILE A 329 -6.25 6.38 13.85
C ILE A 329 -7.65 6.10 13.32
N THR A 330 -8.52 7.10 13.44
CA THR A 330 -9.87 7.07 12.88
C THR A 330 -10.06 8.28 11.97
N LYS A 331 -10.64 8.07 10.79
CA LYS A 331 -10.93 9.15 9.84
C LYS A 331 -12.34 9.01 9.26
N VAL A 332 -13.07 10.12 9.21
CA VAL A 332 -14.41 10.19 8.62
C VAL A 332 -14.34 10.76 7.20
N PHE A 333 -15.07 10.14 6.29
CA PHE A 333 -15.24 10.55 4.90
C PHE A 333 -16.72 10.78 4.61
N ALA A 334 -17.03 11.76 3.78
CA ALA A 334 -18.38 12.06 3.32
C ALA A 334 -18.44 12.03 1.79
N PHE A 335 -19.43 11.34 1.24
CA PHE A 335 -19.65 11.21 -0.19
C PHE A 335 -21.13 11.34 -0.54
N ASP A 336 -21.43 11.81 -1.74
CA ASP A 336 -22.82 11.86 -2.23
C ASP A 336 -23.31 10.51 -2.77
N LYS A 337 -22.40 9.53 -2.87
CA LYS A 337 -22.65 8.18 -3.40
C LYS A 337 -22.26 7.13 -2.37
N GLU A 338 -22.95 5.99 -2.45
CA GLU A 338 -22.63 4.82 -1.63
C GLU A 338 -21.33 4.17 -2.11
N VAL A 339 -20.44 3.90 -1.16
CA VAL A 339 -19.19 3.15 -1.36
C VAL A 339 -19.47 1.65 -1.24
N VAL A 340 -19.01 0.88 -2.22
CA VAL A 340 -19.16 -0.58 -2.28
C VAL A 340 -17.85 -1.33 -2.04
N LEU A 341 -16.70 -0.70 -2.30
CA LEU A 341 -15.38 -1.27 -2.05
C LEU A 341 -14.43 -0.16 -1.59
N ILE A 342 -13.61 -0.48 -0.59
CA ILE A 342 -12.48 0.32 -0.14
C ILE A 342 -11.25 -0.57 -0.22
N GLU A 343 -10.21 -0.11 -0.92
CA GLU A 343 -8.90 -0.75 -0.99
C GLU A 343 -7.83 0.18 -0.43
N LEU A 344 -7.08 -0.32 0.55
CA LEU A 344 -5.89 0.31 1.11
C LEU A 344 -4.64 -0.10 0.33
N ASP A 345 -3.81 0.89 -0.01
CA ASP A 345 -2.63 0.75 -0.85
C ASP A 345 -2.90 0.04 -2.20
N PRO A 346 -3.83 0.56 -3.03
CA PRO A 346 -4.22 -0.05 -4.30
C PRO A 346 -3.06 -0.10 -5.33
N PHE A 347 -2.06 0.76 -5.17
CA PHE A 347 -0.93 0.90 -6.09
C PHE A 347 0.35 0.23 -5.61
N LEU A 348 0.31 -0.44 -4.44
CA LEU A 348 1.46 -1.11 -3.84
C LEU A 348 2.63 -0.14 -3.59
N GLU A 349 2.31 1.06 -3.11
CA GLU A 349 3.20 2.19 -2.89
C GLU A 349 3.91 2.10 -1.53
N THR A 350 3.32 1.46 -0.52
CA THR A 350 3.81 1.57 0.87
C THR A 350 4.68 0.39 1.32
N ALA A 351 4.72 -0.70 0.55
CA ALA A 351 5.32 -1.99 0.93
C ALA A 351 4.56 -2.70 2.08
N ASP A 352 3.23 -2.59 2.10
CA ASP A 352 2.41 -3.33 3.05
C ASP A 352 2.64 -4.85 2.94
N THR A 353 2.88 -5.47 4.10
CA THR A 353 3.25 -6.88 4.23
C THR A 353 2.07 -7.82 4.47
N ASP A 354 0.90 -7.27 4.77
CA ASP A 354 -0.35 -7.99 4.75
C ASP A 354 -1.34 -7.21 3.89
N ARG A 355 -1.93 -7.87 2.89
CA ARG A 355 -2.97 -7.25 2.06
C ARG A 355 -4.35 -7.81 2.36
N PHE A 356 -4.46 -8.84 3.17
CA PHE A 356 -5.76 -9.44 3.50
C PHE A 356 -6.62 -8.50 4.33
N ASN A 357 -5.99 -7.64 5.11
CA ASN A 357 -6.58 -6.59 5.94
C ASN A 357 -6.71 -5.23 5.20
N ASN A 358 -6.48 -5.17 3.88
CA ASN A 358 -6.55 -3.92 3.11
C ASN A 358 -7.91 -3.66 2.45
N PHE A 359 -8.85 -4.60 2.57
CA PHE A 359 -10.09 -4.56 1.81
C PHE A 359 -11.32 -4.48 2.69
N TRP A 360 -12.25 -3.62 2.28
CA TRP A 360 -13.63 -3.69 2.74
C TRP A 360 -14.60 -3.69 1.57
N PRO A 361 -15.53 -4.65 1.48
CA PRO A 361 -15.60 -5.86 2.32
C PRO A 361 -14.35 -6.75 2.20
N PRO A 362 -14.04 -7.58 3.22
CA PRO A 362 -12.87 -8.45 3.18
C PRO A 362 -12.87 -9.35 1.95
N LYS A 363 -11.75 -9.35 1.19
CA LYS A 363 -11.55 -10.24 0.04
C LYS A 363 -10.79 -11.48 0.49
N MET A 364 -11.32 -12.66 0.15
CA MET A 364 -10.56 -13.90 0.26
C MET A 364 -9.74 -14.10 -1.01
N GLU A 365 -8.43 -13.90 -0.95
CA GLU A 365 -7.54 -14.35 -2.03
C GLU A 365 -7.18 -15.83 -1.82
N PRO A 366 -7.29 -16.69 -2.84
CA PRO A 366 -6.95 -18.09 -2.72
C PRO A 366 -5.44 -18.24 -2.51
N SER A 367 -5.02 -18.83 -1.38
CA SER A 367 -3.64 -19.29 -1.25
C SER A 367 -3.42 -20.41 -2.27
N LYS A 368 -2.47 -20.21 -3.21
CA LYS A 368 -2.09 -21.26 -4.15
C LYS A 368 -1.37 -22.35 -3.37
N PHE A 369 -2.09 -23.42 -3.05
CA PHE A 369 -1.49 -24.64 -2.51
C PHE A 369 -0.76 -25.36 -3.65
N ASP A 370 0.53 -25.07 -3.83
CA ASP A 370 1.34 -25.72 -4.84
C ASP A 370 1.54 -27.21 -4.45
N LEU A 371 0.75 -28.10 -5.06
CA LEU A 371 0.95 -29.55 -5.12
C LEU A 371 2.14 -29.89 -6.03
N TYR A 372 3.31 -29.26 -5.82
CA TYR A 372 4.52 -29.60 -6.58
C TYR A 372 5.55 -30.25 -5.68
N LYS A 373 5.63 -31.58 -5.80
CA LYS A 373 6.76 -32.38 -5.32
C LYS A 373 8.05 -31.70 -5.77
N TYR A 374 8.94 -31.52 -4.81
CA TYR A 374 10.30 -31.00 -4.93
C TYR A 374 11.06 -31.77 -6.02
N ARG A 375 10.95 -31.34 -7.27
CA ARG A 375 11.85 -31.76 -8.35
C ARG A 375 13.06 -30.84 -8.26
N ASN A 376 14.21 -31.44 -7.99
CA ASN A 376 15.50 -30.79 -7.76
C ASN A 376 15.66 -29.45 -8.50
N ARG A 377 16.07 -28.40 -7.77
CA ARG A 377 16.45 -27.08 -8.32
C ARG A 377 17.57 -27.13 -9.40
N ARG A 378 18.14 -28.31 -9.68
CA ARG A 378 19.12 -28.57 -10.74
C ARG A 378 18.50 -28.95 -12.09
N ASP A 379 17.22 -29.34 -12.14
CA ASP A 379 16.57 -29.81 -13.39
C ASP A 379 15.73 -28.75 -14.11
N ARG A 380 15.80 -27.47 -13.69
CA ARG A 380 15.45 -26.39 -14.62
C ARG A 380 16.63 -26.24 -15.56
N GLU A 381 16.64 -27.07 -16.60
CA GLU A 381 17.34 -26.74 -17.84
C GLU A 381 17.11 -25.24 -18.08
N ASP A 382 18.23 -24.52 -18.10
CA ASP A 382 18.33 -23.19 -18.68
C ASP A 382 17.65 -23.24 -20.04
N ALA A 383 16.36 -22.87 -20.07
CA ALA A 383 15.63 -22.66 -21.30
C ALA A 383 16.21 -21.38 -21.91
N ASN A 384 17.42 -21.50 -22.46
CA ASN A 384 18.04 -20.55 -23.35
C ASN A 384 17.45 -20.83 -24.74
N PRO A 385 16.40 -20.11 -25.17
CA PRO A 385 15.74 -20.40 -26.42
C PRO A 385 16.66 -20.10 -27.62
N MET A 386 17.74 -19.34 -27.42
CA MET A 386 18.75 -19.13 -28.46
C MET A 386 19.49 -20.43 -28.80
N LYS A 387 19.74 -21.32 -27.83
CA LYS A 387 20.34 -22.65 -28.11
C LYS A 387 19.42 -23.54 -28.93
N LYS A 388 18.11 -23.44 -28.73
CA LYS A 388 17.12 -24.21 -29.51
C LYS A 388 16.90 -23.65 -30.92
N LYS A 389 17.24 -22.38 -31.14
CA LYS A 389 17.06 -21.67 -32.43
C LYS A 389 18.30 -21.76 -33.33
N LYS A 390 19.47 -21.99 -32.74
CA LYS A 390 20.74 -22.14 -33.44
C LYS A 390 20.89 -23.56 -33.95
#